data_AF-A0A448XD18-F1
#
_entry.id   AF-A0A448XD18-F1
#
_cell.length_a   1.000
_cell.length_b   1.000
_cell.length_c   1.000
_cell.angle_alpha   90.00
_cell.angle_beta   90.00
_cell.angle_gamma   90.00
#
_symmetry.space_group_name_H-M   'P 1'
#
loop_
_entity.id
_entity.type
_entity.pdbx_description
1 polymer ?
#
loop_
_entity_poly.entity_id
_entity_poly.type
_entity_poly.pdbx_seq_one_letter_code
_entity_poly.pdbx_strand_id
1 'polypeptide(L)'
;MYLYGLGVTSDWCSALLCLSDASRRGSIQAQGNLVYLFYKRKLYTQAANLASKLVNYTESEMETCCYQSDSLHKFAKRGVATAAFILGCCLDRGVGIRKDRQQAEKMYQLVSLI
;
A
#
# COMPACT_ATOMS: atom_id res chain seq x y z
N MET A 1 -10.86 14.01 -1.52
CA MET A 1 -10.82 15.48 -1.62
C MET A 1 -9.44 16.10 -1.30
N TYR A 2 -8.55 15.49 -0.51
CA TYR A 2 -7.15 15.99 -0.37
C TYR A 2 -6.09 15.29 -1.24
N LEU A 3 -6.32 14.05 -1.68
CA LEU A 3 -5.33 13.29 -2.46
C LEU A 3 -5.15 13.80 -3.91
N TYR A 4 -6.14 14.53 -4.43
CA TYR A 4 -6.18 14.97 -5.84
C TYR A 4 -6.13 16.49 -6.04
N GLY A 5 -6.00 17.29 -4.98
CA GLY A 5 -5.76 18.73 -5.11
C GLY A 5 -6.81 19.51 -5.91
N LEU A 6 -8.08 19.16 -5.80
CA LEU A 6 -9.18 19.98 -6.35
C LEU A 6 -9.45 21.16 -5.40
N GLY A 7 -8.64 22.23 -5.52
CA GLY A 7 -8.98 23.57 -5.04
C GLY A 7 -8.60 23.98 -3.61
N VAL A 8 -7.78 23.21 -2.88
CA VAL A 8 -7.27 23.57 -1.54
C VAL A 8 -5.75 23.46 -1.54
N THR A 9 -5.04 24.35 -0.83
CA THR A 9 -3.60 24.25 -0.57
C THR A 9 -3.27 22.80 -0.19
N SER A 10 -2.30 22.19 -0.87
CA SER A 10 -2.00 20.76 -0.68
C SER A 10 -1.31 20.57 0.68
N ASP A 11 -2.10 20.56 1.74
CA ASP A 11 -1.65 20.37 3.11
C ASP A 11 -1.37 18.89 3.34
N TRP A 12 -0.14 18.54 2.99
CA TRP A 12 0.36 17.18 3.08
C TRP A 12 0.34 16.63 4.51
N CYS A 13 0.51 17.50 5.51
CA CYS A 13 0.36 17.16 6.92
C CYS A 13 -1.08 16.70 7.23
N SER A 14 -2.09 17.40 6.71
CA SER A 14 -3.50 17.03 6.87
C SER A 14 -3.82 15.72 6.15
N ALA A 15 -3.30 15.54 4.92
CA ALA A 15 -3.47 14.29 4.18
C ALA A 15 -2.82 13.09 4.91
N LEU A 16 -1.61 13.27 5.43
CA LEU A 16 -0.90 12.24 6.20
C LEU A 16 -1.62 11.96 7.52
N LEU A 17 -2.10 12.99 8.23
CA LEU A 17 -2.84 12.84 9.48
C LEU A 17 -4.14 12.06 9.26
N CYS A 18 -4.95 12.45 8.27
CA CYS A 18 -6.17 11.72 7.91
C CYS A 18 -5.89 10.27 7.51
N LEU A 19 -4.85 10.02 6.72
CA LEU A 19 -4.45 8.66 6.34
C LEU A 19 -3.92 7.86 7.52
N SER A 20 -3.21 8.50 8.45
CA SER A 20 -2.70 7.85 9.66
C SER A 20 -3.84 7.47 10.62
N ASP A 21 -4.83 8.33 10.79
CA ASP A 21 -6.03 8.02 11.59
C ASP A 21 -6.91 6.96 10.93
N ALA A 22 -7.00 6.96 9.60
CA ALA A 22 -7.67 5.90 8.85
C ALA A 22 -6.89 4.58 8.89
N SER A 23 -5.56 4.63 8.88
CA SER A 23 -4.70 3.45 9.02
C SER A 23 -4.81 2.81 10.40
N ARG A 24 -4.95 3.63 11.45
CA ARG A 24 -5.18 3.19 12.84
C ARG A 24 -6.49 2.43 12.99
N ARG A 25 -7.48 2.75 12.15
CA ARG A 25 -8.77 2.06 12.06
C ARG A 25 -8.71 0.74 11.27
N GLY A 26 -7.53 0.32 10.81
CA GLY A 26 -7.35 -0.95 10.10
C GLY A 26 -7.76 -0.93 8.62
N SER A 27 -7.97 0.25 8.02
CA SER A 27 -8.37 0.33 6.61
C SER A 27 -7.19 0.02 5.67
N ILE A 28 -7.21 -1.16 5.05
CA ILE A 28 -6.21 -1.63 4.06
C ILE A 28 -6.02 -0.61 2.92
N GLN A 29 -7.12 -0.02 2.44
CA GLN A 29 -7.07 1.01 1.39
C GLN A 29 -6.30 2.26 1.83
N ALA A 30 -6.56 2.77 3.05
CA ALA A 30 -5.88 3.94 3.57
C ALA A 30 -4.38 3.68 3.76
N GLN A 31 -4.03 2.49 4.23
CA GLN A 31 -2.64 2.06 4.36
C GLN A 31 -1.95 1.97 2.98
N GLY A 32 -2.61 1.43 1.94
CA GLY A 32 -2.07 1.41 0.58
C GLY A 32 -1.78 2.81 0.02
N ASN A 33 -2.70 3.77 0.24
CA ASN A 33 -2.49 5.17 -0.12
C ASN A 33 -1.32 5.79 0.65
N LEU A 34 -1.14 5.42 1.92
CA LEU A 34 -0.06 5.91 2.77
C LEU A 34 1.31 5.35 2.33
N VAL A 35 1.38 4.09 1.87
CA VAL A 35 2.59 3.51 1.26
C VAL A 35 2.99 4.28 -0.01
N TYR A 36 2.03 4.53 -0.91
CA TYR A 36 2.25 5.32 -2.12
C TYR A 36 2.79 6.72 -1.79
N LEU A 37 2.22 7.31 -0.77
CA LEU A 37 2.54 8.64 -0.29
C LEU A 37 3.97 8.69 0.28
N PHE A 38 4.39 7.71 1.10
CA PHE A 38 5.79 7.58 1.54
C PHE A 38 6.76 7.36 0.39
N TYR A 39 6.41 6.53 -0.59
CA TYR A 39 7.23 6.29 -1.77
C TYR A 39 7.47 7.58 -2.57
N LYS A 40 6.42 8.39 -2.80
CA LYS A 40 6.52 9.68 -3.50
C LYS A 40 7.43 10.68 -2.79
N ARG A 41 7.51 10.62 -1.45
CA ARG A 41 8.40 11.48 -0.64
C ARG A 41 9.78 10.91 -0.40
N LYS A 42 10.14 9.80 -1.05
CA LYS A 42 11.44 9.14 -0.90
C LYS A 42 11.69 8.55 0.50
N LEU A 43 10.63 8.29 1.27
CA LEU A 43 10.69 7.60 2.56
C LEU A 43 10.63 6.09 2.35
N TYR A 44 11.61 5.56 1.63
CA TYR A 44 11.58 4.19 1.11
C TYR A 44 11.62 3.11 2.20
N THR A 45 12.38 3.33 3.27
CA THR A 45 12.46 2.40 4.41
C THR A 45 11.08 2.22 5.08
N GLN A 46 10.38 3.32 5.32
CA GLN A 46 9.05 3.31 5.93
C GLN A 46 8.00 2.74 4.97
N ALA A 47 8.05 3.13 3.69
CA ALA A 47 7.14 2.61 2.67
C ALA A 47 7.23 1.08 2.57
N ALA A 48 8.45 0.55 2.48
CA ALA A 48 8.67 -0.88 2.29
C ALA A 48 8.34 -1.69 3.54
N ASN A 49 8.63 -1.19 4.75
CA ASN A 49 8.23 -1.82 6.01
C ASN A 49 6.71 -1.87 6.21
N LEU A 50 5.99 -0.84 5.76
CA LEU A 50 4.53 -0.81 5.88
C LEU A 50 3.90 -1.68 4.80
N ALA A 51 4.47 -1.69 3.60
CA ALA A 51 4.04 -2.56 2.51
C ALA A 51 4.22 -4.06 2.86
N SER A 52 5.34 -4.45 3.47
CA SER A 52 5.57 -5.85 3.87
C SER A 52 4.55 -6.32 4.90
N LYS A 53 4.25 -5.46 5.88
CA LYS A 53 3.17 -5.71 6.84
C LYS A 53 1.84 -5.91 6.14
N LEU A 54 1.50 -5.04 5.19
CA LEU A 54 0.24 -5.12 4.46
C LEU A 54 0.07 -6.44 3.72
N VAL A 55 1.11 -6.85 2.97
CA VAL A 55 1.10 -8.08 2.19
C VAL A 55 0.93 -9.28 3.10
N ASN A 56 1.68 -9.35 4.21
CA ASN A 56 1.59 -10.44 5.18
C ASN A 56 0.21 -10.51 5.85
N TYR A 57 -0.42 -9.38 6.19
CA TYR A 57 -1.79 -9.37 6.73
C TYR A 57 -2.81 -9.91 5.72
N THR A 58 -2.59 -9.68 4.42
CA THR A 58 -3.55 -10.10 3.39
C THR A 58 -3.42 -11.55 2.97
N GLU A 59 -2.21 -12.14 3.08
CA GLU A 59 -2.01 -13.58 2.94
C GLU A 59 -2.84 -14.36 3.97
N SER A 60 -3.07 -13.81 5.17
CA SER A 60 -3.92 -14.43 6.20
C SER A 60 -5.43 -14.19 6.06
N GLU A 61 -5.86 -13.18 5.30
CA GLU A 61 -7.29 -12.80 5.19
C GLU A 61 -7.93 -13.17 3.83
N MET A 62 -7.15 -13.45 2.79
CA MET A 62 -7.66 -13.80 1.45
C MET A 62 -8.33 -15.19 1.37
N GLU A 63 -8.22 -16.03 2.40
CA GLU A 63 -8.88 -17.35 2.43
C GLU A 63 -10.37 -17.30 2.84
N THR A 64 -10.88 -16.17 3.33
CA THR A 64 -12.27 -16.13 3.83
C THR A 64 -12.96 -14.83 3.44
N CYS A 65 -13.79 -14.91 2.41
CA CYS A 65 -15.20 -14.45 2.40
C CYS A 65 -15.64 -14.23 0.95
N CYS A 66 -15.94 -15.33 0.27
CA CYS A 66 -16.97 -15.29 -0.76
C CYS A 66 -18.25 -14.72 -0.13
N TYR A 67 -18.87 -13.75 -0.80
CA TYR A 67 -20.19 -13.21 -0.47
C TYR A 67 -20.26 -12.13 0.62
N GLN A 68 -19.76 -10.91 0.33
CA GLN A 68 -20.56 -9.67 0.46
C GLN A 68 -19.77 -8.41 0.06
N SER A 69 -20.38 -7.61 -0.82
CA SER A 69 -20.01 -6.26 -1.29
C SER A 69 -18.73 -6.10 -2.14
N ASP A 70 -18.90 -6.19 -3.47
CA ASP A 70 -17.88 -6.05 -4.52
C ASP A 70 -17.03 -4.75 -4.44
N SER A 71 -17.59 -3.68 -3.87
CA SER A 71 -16.93 -2.37 -3.80
C SER A 71 -15.76 -2.34 -2.80
N LEU A 72 -15.98 -2.82 -1.57
CA LEU A 72 -14.99 -2.79 -0.49
C LEU A 72 -13.80 -3.71 -0.78
N HIS A 73 -14.08 -4.91 -1.29
CA HIS A 73 -13.04 -5.86 -1.72
C HIS A 73 -12.16 -5.28 -2.82
N LYS A 74 -12.74 -4.59 -3.81
CA LYS A 74 -11.98 -3.95 -4.88
C LYS A 74 -11.04 -2.86 -4.35
N PHE A 75 -11.45 -2.11 -3.33
CA PHE A 75 -10.59 -1.11 -2.70
C PHE A 75 -9.47 -1.73 -1.85
N ALA A 76 -9.76 -2.79 -1.11
CA ALA A 76 -8.75 -3.55 -0.38
C ALA A 76 -7.71 -4.13 -1.34
N LYS A 77 -8.15 -4.86 -2.38
CA LYS A 77 -7.30 -5.37 -3.46
C LYS A 77 -6.39 -4.31 -4.07
N ARG A 78 -6.94 -3.13 -4.36
CA ARG A 78 -6.14 -1.98 -4.86
C ARG A 78 -5.08 -1.52 -3.87
N GLY A 79 -5.41 -1.45 -2.57
CA GLY A 79 -4.46 -1.10 -1.52
C GLY A 79 -3.30 -2.09 -1.44
N VAL A 80 -3.61 -3.39 -1.46
CA VAL A 80 -2.63 -4.48 -1.43
C VAL A 80 -1.76 -4.47 -2.69
N ALA A 81 -2.36 -4.38 -3.87
CA ALA A 81 -1.64 -4.31 -5.13
C ALA A 81 -0.66 -3.12 -5.17
N THR A 82 -1.08 -1.96 -4.64
CA THR A 82 -0.22 -0.77 -4.53
C THR A 82 0.96 -1.02 -3.59
N ALA A 83 0.72 -1.64 -2.44
CA ALA A 83 1.77 -1.97 -1.48
C ALA A 83 2.77 -2.99 -2.04
N ALA A 84 2.27 -4.09 -2.61
CA ALA A 84 3.10 -5.14 -3.21
C ALA A 84 3.96 -4.59 -4.38
N PHE A 85 3.38 -3.74 -5.23
CA PHE A 85 4.12 -3.09 -6.32
C PHE A 85 5.26 -2.21 -5.80
N ILE A 86 4.99 -1.39 -4.77
CA ILE A 86 6.00 -0.49 -4.18
C ILE A 86 7.10 -1.30 -3.49
N LEU A 87 6.75 -2.38 -2.80
CA LEU A 87 7.72 -3.28 -2.20
C LEU A 87 8.60 -3.94 -3.25
N GLY A 88 8.02 -4.42 -4.36
CA GLY A 88 8.77 -4.92 -5.51
C GLY A 88 9.75 -3.90 -6.07
N CYS A 89 9.32 -2.64 -6.24
CA CYS A 89 10.21 -1.56 -6.69
C CYS A 89 11.34 -1.26 -5.70
N CYS A 90 11.06 -1.25 -4.40
CA CYS A 90 12.06 -1.06 -3.35
C CYS A 90 13.09 -2.19 -3.34
N LEU A 91 12.65 -3.44 -3.52
CA LEU A 91 13.51 -4.61 -3.58
C LEU A 91 14.34 -4.69 -4.85
N ASP A 92 13.80 -4.38 -6.03
CA ASP A 92 14.57 -4.42 -7.28
C ASP A 92 15.63 -3.31 -7.33
N ARG A 93 15.28 -2.11 -6.84
CA ARG A 93 16.20 -0.97 -6.79
C ARG A 93 17.15 -1.02 -5.59
N GLY A 94 16.85 -1.80 -4.56
CA GLY A 94 17.63 -1.87 -3.32
C GLY A 94 17.55 -0.58 -2.49
N VAL A 95 16.40 0.10 -2.51
CA VAL A 95 16.23 1.40 -1.86
C VAL A 95 15.41 1.25 -0.59
N GLY A 96 16.03 1.54 0.56
CA GLY A 96 15.42 1.41 1.87
C GLY A 96 15.34 -0.01 2.43
N ILE A 97 15.49 -1.04 1.58
CA ILE A 97 15.65 -2.44 1.96
C ILE A 97 16.77 -3.06 1.10
N ARG A 98 17.40 -4.12 1.61
CA ARG A 98 18.37 -4.92 0.86
C ARG A 98 17.76 -5.42 -0.46
N LYS A 99 18.51 -5.31 -1.54
CA LYS A 99 18.08 -5.76 -2.86
C LYS A 99 17.80 -7.27 -2.85
N ASP A 100 16.60 -7.65 -3.27
CA ASP A 100 16.20 -9.05 -3.46
C ASP A 100 15.33 -9.17 -4.71
N ARG A 101 15.91 -9.71 -5.78
CA ARG A 101 15.20 -9.88 -7.05
C ARG A 101 14.18 -11.01 -7.02
N GLN A 102 14.44 -12.08 -6.28
CA GLN A 102 13.53 -13.21 -6.22
C GLN A 102 12.26 -12.82 -5.50
N GLN A 103 12.39 -12.07 -4.40
CA GLN A 103 11.24 -11.57 -3.67
C GLN A 103 10.50 -10.47 -4.45
N ALA A 104 11.20 -9.63 -5.23
CA ALA A 104 10.55 -8.65 -6.10
C ALA A 104 9.66 -9.31 -7.17
N GLU A 105 10.13 -10.37 -7.84
CA GLU A 105 9.36 -11.11 -8.84
C GLU A 105 8.09 -11.73 -8.24
N LYS A 106 8.18 -12.32 -7.05
CA LYS A 106 7.00 -12.85 -6.33
C LYS A 106 5.95 -11.76 -6.10
N MET A 107 6.38 -10.56 -5.70
CA MET A 107 5.46 -9.45 -5.48
C MET A 107 4.80 -8.97 -6.77
N TYR A 108 5.53 -8.93 -7.88
CA TYR A 108 4.95 -8.58 -9.18
C TYR A 108 3.96 -9.63 -9.69
N GLN A 109 4.25 -10.91 -9.49
CA GLN A 109 3.32 -12.00 -9.79
C GLN A 109 2.03 -11.88 -8.96
N LEU A 110 2.15 -11.58 -7.67
CA LEU A 110 1.02 -11.35 -6.78
C LEU A 110 0.14 -10.20 -7.28
N VAL A 111 0.73 -9.06 -7.69
CA VAL A 111 -0.02 -7.92 -8.23
C VAL A 111 -0.78 -8.28 -9.51
N SER A 112 -0.21 -9.12 -10.37
CA SER A 112 -0.88 -9.54 -11.61
C SER A 112 -2.10 -10.44 -11.38
N LEU A 113 -2.22 -11.05 -10.20
CA LEU A 113 -3.32 -11.97 -9.86
C LEU A 113 -4.49 -11.28 -9.16
N ILE A 114 -4.31 -10.05 -8.67
CA ILE A 114 -5.30 -9.30 -7.86
C ILE A 114 -6.26 -8.49 -8.71
#